data_AF-D1A3P4-F1
#
_entry.id   AF-D1A3P4-F1
#
_cell.length_a   1.000
_cell.length_b   1.000
_cell.length_c   1.000
_cell.angle_alpha   90.00
_cell.angle_beta   90.00
_cell.angle_gamma   90.00
#
_symmetry.space_group_name_H-M   'P 1'
#
loop_
_entity.id
_entity.type
_entity.pdbx_description
1 polymer ?
#
loop_
_entity_poly.entity_id
_entity_poly.type
_entity_poly.pdbx_seq_one_letter_code
_entity_poly.pdbx_strand_id
1 'polypeptide(L)' 'MTDKQQPDRSKSLADRRAEAGAPVDSGDEPDLAGEWEPGPTDPPNAEAETPGGEAEGYSPQTRIP' A
#
# COMPACT_ATOMS: atom_id res chain seq x y z
N MET A 1 16.85 39.16 -9.78
CA MET A 1 17.80 38.15 -9.28
C MET A 1 17.23 36.81 -9.72
N THR A 2 17.87 36.16 -10.68
CA THR A 2 17.35 34.91 -11.25
C THR A 2 17.63 33.82 -10.25
N ASP A 3 16.62 33.37 -9.51
CA ASP A 3 16.68 32.15 -8.72
C ASP A 3 17.13 31.02 -9.66
N LYS A 4 18.42 30.66 -9.57
CA LYS A 4 18.93 29.45 -10.18
C LYS A 4 18.31 28.30 -9.37
N GLN A 5 17.08 27.94 -9.75
CA GLN A 5 16.38 26.79 -9.24
C GLN A 5 17.32 25.60 -9.43
N GLN A 6 17.80 25.05 -8.32
CA GLN A 6 18.75 23.95 -8.37
C GLN A 6 18.11 22.83 -9.20
N PRO A 7 18.77 22.35 -10.27
CA PRO A 7 18.16 21.45 -11.25
C PRO A 7 17.66 20.16 -10.60
N ASP A 8 18.25 19.78 -9.47
CA ASP A 8 17.85 18.60 -8.72
C ASP A 8 16.55 18.80 -7.93
N ARG A 9 16.18 20.04 -7.55
CA ARG A 9 14.88 20.30 -6.90
C ARG A 9 13.70 20.33 -7.87
N SER A 10 13.95 20.50 -9.16
CA SER A 10 12.91 20.45 -10.21
C SER A 10 12.58 19.03 -10.68
N LYS A 11 13.45 18.05 -10.39
CA LYS A 11 13.22 16.65 -10.72
C LYS A 11 12.23 16.01 -9.74
N SER A 12 11.35 15.13 -10.23
CA SER A 12 10.48 14.38 -9.33
C SER A 12 11.30 13.52 -8.37
N LEU A 13 10.70 13.10 -7.26
CA LEU A 13 11.35 12.19 -6.32
C LEU A 13 11.76 10.87 -7.02
N ALA A 14 10.93 10.39 -7.95
CA ALA A 14 11.19 9.16 -8.70
C ALA A 14 12.43 9.31 -9.61
N ASP A 15 12.51 10.41 -10.36
CA ASP A 15 13.64 10.66 -11.27
C ASP A 15 14.96 10.81 -10.50
N ARG A 16 14.93 11.49 -9.35
CA ARG A 16 16.11 11.60 -8.48
C ARG A 16 16.55 10.26 -7.90
N ARG A 17 15.61 9.38 -7.56
CA ARG A 17 15.92 8.03 -7.07
C ARG A 17 16.54 7.16 -8.17
N ALA A 18 15.98 7.22 -9.38
CA ALA A 18 16.52 6.51 -10.54
C ALA A 18 17.94 6.98 -10.90
N GLU A 19 18.20 8.28 -10.90
CA GLU A 19 19.53 8.86 -11.16
C GLU A 19 20.55 8.50 -10.08
N ALA A 20 20.12 8.39 -8.82
CA ALA A 20 20.97 7.96 -7.71
C ALA A 20 21.25 6.44 -7.71
N GLY A 21 20.71 5.69 -8.68
CA GLY A 21 20.82 4.23 -8.73
C GLY A 21 20.17 3.55 -7.52
N ALA A 22 19.24 4.23 -6.84
CA ALA A 22 18.46 3.61 -5.79
C ALA A 22 17.66 2.46 -6.40
N PRO A 23 17.60 1.29 -5.76
CA PRO A 23 16.76 0.21 -6.24
C PRO A 23 15.34 0.75 -6.37
N VAL A 24 14.86 0.81 -7.61
CA VAL A 24 13.43 0.94 -7.89
C VAL A 24 12.85 -0.33 -7.34
N ASP A 25 11.94 -0.20 -6.37
CA ASP A 25 11.29 -1.33 -5.71
C ASP A 25 10.94 -2.39 -6.75
N SER A 26 11.71 -3.47 -6.74
CA SER A 26 11.91 -4.31 -7.93
C SER A 26 10.84 -5.37 -8.01
N GLY A 27 9.58 -5.09 -7.63
CA GLY A 27 8.51 -6.09 -7.59
C GLY A 27 8.78 -7.32 -6.70
N ASP A 28 9.94 -7.40 -6.07
CA ASP A 28 10.32 -8.25 -4.93
C ASP A 28 9.76 -7.63 -3.63
N GLU A 29 8.59 -7.00 -3.71
CA GLU A 29 7.78 -6.78 -2.53
C GLU A 29 7.56 -8.19 -1.94
N PRO A 30 7.79 -8.39 -0.62
CA PRO A 30 7.46 -9.66 -0.01
C PRO A 30 6.03 -10.01 -0.39
N ASP A 31 5.77 -11.27 -0.72
CA ASP A 31 4.42 -11.75 -0.99
C ASP A 31 3.62 -11.72 0.32
N LEU A 32 3.17 -10.51 0.68
CA LEU A 32 2.41 -10.22 1.90
C LEU A 32 1.07 -10.94 1.89
N ALA A 33 0.61 -11.48 0.74
CA ALA A 33 -0.65 -12.19 0.66
C ALA A 33 -0.66 -13.43 1.56
N GLY A 34 0.48 -14.12 1.68
CA GLY A 34 0.62 -15.29 2.56
C GLY A 34 0.68 -14.95 4.05
N GLU A 35 0.95 -13.70 4.43
CA GLU A 35 0.99 -13.27 5.84
C GLU A 35 -0.40 -13.14 6.46
N TRP A 36 -1.44 -12.98 5.64
CA TRP A 36 -2.84 -12.85 6.08
C TRP A 36 -3.65 -14.12 5.85
N GLU A 37 -3.06 -15.18 5.28
CA GLU A 37 -3.72 -16.47 5.18
C GLU A 37 -3.80 -17.14 6.56
N PRO A 38 -5.00 -17.57 7.01
CA PRO A 38 -5.12 -18.32 8.26
C PRO A 38 -4.25 -19.58 8.24
N GLY A 39 -3.45 -19.75 9.28
CA GLY A 39 -2.60 -20.91 9.49
C GLY A 39 -3.41 -22.17 9.85
N PRO A 40 -2.78 -23.35 9.88
CA PRO A 40 -3.46 -24.63 10.15
C PRO A 40 -4.05 -24.74 11.56
N THR A 41 -3.61 -23.90 12.48
CA THR A 41 -4.11 -23.82 13.86
C THR A 41 -5.07 -22.66 14.09
N ASP A 42 -5.24 -21.79 13.10
CA ASP A 42 -6.11 -20.64 13.22
C ASP A 42 -7.58 -21.07 13.12
N PRO A 43 -8.49 -20.38 13.85
CA PRO A 43 -9.91 -20.65 13.73
C PRO A 43 -10.38 -20.36 12.30
N PRO A 44 -11.41 -21.07 11.80
CA PRO A 44 -11.97 -20.78 10.49
C PRO A 44 -12.52 -19.35 10.45
N ASN A 45 -12.41 -18.72 9.27
CA ASN A 45 -13.06 -17.45 9.02
C ASN A 45 -14.58 -17.57 9.25
N ALA A 46 -15.16 -16.51 9.80
CA ALA A 46 -16.60 -16.43 10.00
C ALA A 46 -17.35 -16.55 8.67
N GLU A 47 -18.49 -17.24 8.67
CA GLU A 47 -19.35 -17.34 7.47
C GLU A 47 -19.89 -15.94 7.11
N ALA A 48 -20.10 -15.70 5.81
CA ALA A 48 -20.50 -14.38 5.30
C ALA A 48 -21.82 -13.85 5.89
N GLU A 49 -22.71 -14.73 6.35
CA GLU A 49 -24.04 -14.40 6.91
C GLU A 49 -24.04 -14.34 8.45
N THR A 50 -22.87 -14.41 9.09
CA THR A 50 -22.78 -14.30 10.55
C THR A 50 -22.71 -12.83 10.99
N PRO A 51 -23.48 -12.43 12.03
CA PRO A 51 -23.40 -11.07 12.56
C PRO A 51 -21.97 -10.72 13.00
N GLY A 52 -21.43 -9.62 12.46
CA GLY A 52 -20.07 -9.16 12.74
C GLY A 52 -19.02 -9.55 11.69
N GLY A 53 -19.41 -10.28 10.64
CA GLY A 53 -18.59 -10.44 9.44
C GLY A 53 -18.42 -9.12 8.68
N GLU A 54 -17.29 -8.95 8.00
CA GLU A 54 -16.92 -7.71 7.29
C GLU A 54 -17.92 -7.31 6.19
N ALA A 55 -18.76 -8.26 5.75
CA ALA A 55 -19.83 -8.05 4.78
C ALA A 55 -20.90 -7.07 5.28
N GLU A 56 -21.10 -6.95 6.59
CA GLU A 56 -22.18 -6.17 7.20
C GLU A 56 -21.63 -5.13 8.18
N GLY A 57 -21.67 -3.85 7.78
CA GLY A 57 -21.51 -2.73 8.71
C GLY A 57 -20.24 -1.89 8.58
N TYR A 58 -19.25 -2.27 7.77
CA TYR A 58 -18.16 -1.34 7.45
C TYR A 58 -18.57 -0.38 6.32
N SER A 59 -19.00 0.82 6.71
CA SER A 59 -19.05 1.94 5.77
C SER A 59 -17.76 2.75 5.90
N PRO A 60 -16.96 2.87 4.83
CA PRO A 60 -15.76 3.71 4.87
C PRO A 60 -16.13 5.13 5.31
N GLN A 61 -15.33 5.71 6.21
CA GLN A 61 -15.50 7.10 6.66
C GLN A 61 -15.44 8.10 5.50
N THR A 62 -14.82 7.71 4.38
CA THR A 62 -14.69 8.49 3.15
C THR A 62 -15.83 8.25 2.14
N ARG A 63 -16.78 7.35 2.44
CA ARG A 63 -17.94 7.11 1.58
C ARG A 63 -18.84 8.33 1.64
N ILE A 64 -18.85 9.11 0.56
CA ILE A 64 -19.80 10.20 0.37
C ILE A 64 -21.17 9.55 0.09
N PRO A 65 -22.26 9.97 0.76
CA PRO A 65 -23.61 9.45 0.53
C PRO A 65 -24.12 9.73 -0.89
#